data_AF-H1KUE3-F1
#
_entry.id   AF-H1KUE3-F1
#
_cell.length_a   1.000
_cell.length_b   1.000
_cell.length_c   1.000
_cell.angle_alpha   90.00
_cell.angle_beta   90.00
_cell.angle_gamma   90.00
#
_symmetry.space_group_name_H-M   'P 1'
#
loop_
_entity.id
_entity.type
_entity.pdbx_description
1 polymer ?
#
loop_
_entity_poly.entity_id
_entity_poly.type
_entity_poly.pdbx_seq_one_letter_code
_entity_poly.pdbx_strand_id
1 'polypeptide(L)'
;MVPAHLEEICMGYGDGGRYHNVGLSRRDLLPATRKQLATLYRLTRRDHSAIGLNRGQASERIDQAIAAKEEKKVRRNAGGFERLYEVVLRQAAQAATDAGRDWLARHPKKLFDVAEADTLTPCHGVVGTAFLRKPPKSNPFMQWFAEQHPEAKGDVLVIDHQFRDRWERDLHVACQAAAMKILKRQGVQGLRLFVREEPGENSRIQV
;
A
#
# COMPACT_ATOMS: atom_id res chain seq x y z
N MET A 1 -60.97 22.00 -4.55
CA MET A 1 -60.42 23.35 -4.31
C MET A 1 -60.67 23.72 -2.85
N VAL A 2 -59.67 23.55 -1.98
CA VAL A 2 -59.46 24.30 -0.72
C VAL A 2 -57.98 24.13 -0.37
N PRO A 3 -57.14 25.18 -0.30
CA PRO A 3 -55.91 25.12 0.46
C PRO A 3 -56.09 25.93 1.75
N ALA A 4 -56.07 25.22 2.88
CA ALA A 4 -55.97 25.80 4.21
C ALA A 4 -54.56 26.40 4.38
N HIS A 5 -54.40 27.64 3.92
CA HIS A 5 -53.39 28.54 4.47
C HIS A 5 -53.99 29.15 5.74
N LEU A 6 -53.47 28.73 6.89
CA LEU A 6 -53.18 29.50 8.11
C LEU A 6 -53.14 28.53 9.31
N GLU A 7 -52.39 28.93 10.33
CA GLU A 7 -52.11 28.27 11.62
C GLU A 7 -50.82 27.41 11.61
N GLU A 8 -49.73 27.75 12.30
CA GLU A 8 -49.43 28.81 13.27
C GLU A 8 -47.93 29.15 13.17
N ILE A 9 -47.63 30.43 12.97
CA ILE A 9 -46.35 31.01 13.37
C ILE A 9 -46.47 31.24 14.89
N CYS A 10 -46.03 30.28 15.69
CA CYS A 10 -45.82 30.48 17.12
C CYS A 10 -44.32 30.56 17.41
N MET A 11 -43.82 31.79 17.38
CA MET A 11 -42.54 32.21 17.93
C MET A 11 -42.59 32.07 19.45
N GLY A 12 -41.82 31.13 20.00
CA GLY A 12 -41.52 31.01 21.43
C GLY A 12 -40.03 31.21 21.66
N TYR A 13 -39.68 32.35 22.26
CA TYR A 13 -38.35 32.89 22.49
C TYR A 13 -37.43 31.99 23.32
N GLY A 14 -36.17 31.86 22.85
CA GLY A 14 -35.05 31.30 23.58
C GLY A 14 -33.76 31.78 22.92
N ASP A 15 -33.11 32.73 23.57
CA ASP A 15 -31.93 33.47 23.13
C ASP A 15 -30.74 32.54 22.79
N GLY A 16 -30.05 32.84 21.68
CA GLY A 16 -28.70 32.33 21.41
C GLY A 16 -28.54 30.86 20.96
N GLY A 17 -28.85 30.57 19.69
CA GLY A 17 -28.03 29.67 18.88
C GLY A 17 -28.21 28.14 19.04
N ARG A 18 -28.25 27.48 17.88
CA ARG A 18 -28.20 26.02 17.63
C ARG A 18 -29.50 25.29 17.93
N TYR A 19 -30.11 24.80 16.85
CA TYR A 19 -31.25 23.89 16.76
C TYR A 19 -31.11 22.61 17.61
N HIS A 20 -31.20 22.71 18.93
CA HIS A 20 -31.09 21.56 19.84
C HIS A 20 -32.43 20.86 20.12
N ASN A 21 -33.58 21.44 19.74
CA ASN A 21 -34.90 20.98 20.19
C ASN A 21 -35.86 20.49 19.09
N VAL A 22 -35.43 20.39 17.83
CA VAL A 22 -36.32 19.98 16.70
C VAL A 22 -36.56 18.46 16.59
N GLY A 23 -35.94 17.63 17.44
CA GLY A 23 -35.87 16.17 17.24
C GLY A 23 -36.69 15.29 18.19
N LEU A 24 -37.52 15.84 19.08
CA LEU A 24 -38.21 15.00 20.09
C LEU A 24 -39.50 14.33 19.59
N SER A 25 -40.07 14.78 18.46
CA SER A 25 -41.34 14.25 17.92
C SER A 25 -41.20 13.43 16.62
N ARG A 26 -40.06 13.53 15.92
CA ARG A 26 -39.81 12.83 14.64
C ARG A 26 -38.39 12.27 14.57
N ARG A 27 -38.25 10.95 14.37
CA ARG A 27 -36.96 10.21 14.37
C ARG A 27 -35.96 10.72 13.32
N ASP A 28 -36.49 11.27 12.24
CA ASP A 28 -35.84 11.85 11.08
C ASP A 28 -35.21 13.23 11.35
N LEU A 29 -35.67 13.95 12.38
CA LEU A 29 -35.12 15.25 12.80
C LEU A 29 -34.12 15.13 13.96
N LEU A 30 -33.74 13.90 14.34
CA LEU A 30 -32.76 13.68 15.38
C LEU A 30 -31.38 14.19 14.95
N PRO A 31 -30.61 14.81 15.86
CA PRO A 31 -29.27 15.29 15.57
C PRO A 31 -28.32 14.14 15.21
N ALA A 32 -27.36 14.43 14.33
CA ALA A 32 -26.31 13.50 13.94
C ALA A 32 -25.55 12.98 15.16
N THR A 33 -25.26 11.69 15.14
CA THR A 33 -24.50 11.07 16.25
C THR A 33 -23.05 11.52 16.23
N ARG A 34 -22.40 11.52 17.40
CA ARG A 34 -20.94 11.77 17.52
C ARG A 34 -20.13 10.84 16.60
N LYS A 35 -20.56 9.58 16.45
CA LYS A 35 -19.94 8.60 15.54
C LYS A 35 -20.04 9.04 14.07
N GLN A 36 -21.20 9.50 13.62
CA GLN A 36 -21.38 10.01 12.25
C GLN A 36 -20.52 11.25 11.99
N LEU A 37 -20.50 12.22 12.91
CA LEU A 37 -19.68 13.43 12.78
C LEU A 37 -18.17 13.11 12.75
N ALA A 38 -17.71 12.21 13.62
CA ALA A 38 -16.32 11.73 13.61
C ALA A 38 -15.96 11.01 12.30
N THR A 39 -16.91 10.25 11.74
CA THR A 39 -16.74 9.57 10.45
C THR A 39 -16.65 10.56 9.31
N LEU A 40 -17.51 11.59 9.29
CA LEU A 40 -17.45 12.68 8.31
C LEU A 40 -16.14 13.44 8.37
N TYR A 41 -15.66 13.75 9.58
CA TYR A 41 -14.37 14.40 9.80
C TYR A 41 -13.21 13.54 9.26
N ARG A 42 -13.23 12.23 9.52
CA ARG A 42 -12.21 11.30 8.99
C ARG A 42 -12.22 11.24 7.46
N LEU A 43 -13.39 11.31 6.84
CA LEU A 43 -13.55 11.23 5.39
C LEU A 43 -13.22 12.54 4.67
N THR A 44 -13.63 13.68 5.24
CA THR A 44 -13.56 15.00 4.57
C THR A 44 -12.52 15.95 5.14
N ARG A 45 -11.94 15.67 6.33
CA ARG A 45 -11.03 16.53 7.09
C ARG A 45 -11.59 17.93 7.40
N ARG A 46 -12.91 18.08 7.40
CA ARG A 46 -13.61 19.31 7.75
C ARG A 46 -14.47 19.06 8.98
N ASP A 47 -14.57 20.05 9.85
CA ASP A 47 -15.47 19.98 11.00
C ASP A 47 -16.90 20.34 10.57
N HIS A 48 -17.83 19.41 10.82
CA HIS A 48 -19.26 19.57 10.53
C HIS A 48 -20.09 19.69 11.80
N SER A 49 -19.45 19.74 12.97
CA SER A 49 -20.12 19.90 14.27
C SER A 49 -20.84 21.25 14.40
N ALA A 50 -20.33 22.29 13.75
CA ALA A 50 -20.90 23.63 13.77
C ALA A 50 -22.13 23.80 12.87
N ILE A 51 -22.36 22.89 11.92
CA ILE A 51 -23.40 23.02 10.87
C ILE A 51 -24.77 22.49 11.36
N GLY A 52 -24.81 21.70 12.43
CA GLY A 52 -26.07 21.21 13.00
C GLY A 52 -26.80 20.17 12.13
N LEU A 53 -26.08 19.16 11.64
CA LEU A 53 -26.65 18.11 10.77
C LEU A 53 -27.60 17.18 11.55
N ASN A 54 -28.69 16.77 10.90
CA ASN A 54 -29.51 15.65 11.36
C ASN A 54 -28.91 14.30 10.94
N ARG A 55 -29.43 13.18 11.47
CA ARG A 55 -28.89 11.84 11.19
C ARG A 55 -28.95 11.45 9.71
N GLY A 56 -30.05 11.79 9.02
CA GLY A 56 -30.23 11.47 7.60
C GLY A 56 -29.21 12.21 6.73
N GLN A 57 -29.09 13.53 6.92
CA GLN A 57 -28.12 14.38 6.24
C GLN A 57 -26.68 13.96 6.52
N ALA A 58 -26.38 13.53 7.75
CA ALA A 58 -25.06 13.03 8.09
C ALA A 58 -24.73 11.72 7.37
N SER A 59 -25.66 10.78 7.31
CA SER A 59 -25.48 9.52 6.55
C SER A 59 -25.33 9.80 5.05
N GLU A 60 -26.18 10.63 4.46
CA GLU A 60 -26.09 10.98 3.04
C GLU A 60 -24.73 11.63 2.69
N ARG A 61 -24.23 12.52 3.55
CA ARG A 61 -22.88 13.09 3.37
C ARG A 61 -21.76 12.08 3.57
N ILE A 62 -21.93 11.07 4.43
CA ILE A 62 -20.97 9.96 4.55
C ILE A 62 -20.93 9.21 3.21
N ASP A 63 -22.08 8.84 2.67
CA ASP A 63 -22.20 8.08 1.42
C ASP A 63 -21.63 8.87 0.25
N GLN A 64 -21.96 10.16 0.12
CA GLN A 64 -21.36 11.05 -0.87
C GLN A 64 -19.84 11.18 -0.71
N ALA A 65 -19.33 11.26 0.53
CA ALA A 65 -17.88 11.35 0.77
C ALA A 65 -17.15 10.02 0.48
N ILE A 66 -17.82 8.88 0.67
CA ILE A 66 -17.32 7.56 0.26
C ILE A 66 -17.29 7.47 -1.26
N ALA A 67 -18.42 7.76 -1.93
CA ALA A 67 -18.53 7.75 -3.38
C ALA A 67 -17.52 8.70 -4.05
N ALA A 68 -17.35 9.92 -3.53
CA ALA A 68 -16.36 10.87 -4.05
C ALA A 68 -14.91 10.40 -3.83
N LYS A 69 -14.65 9.60 -2.79
CA LYS A 69 -13.35 8.94 -2.59
C LYS A 69 -13.14 7.81 -3.57
N GLU A 70 -14.16 6.99 -3.82
CA GLU A 70 -14.11 5.92 -4.81
C GLU A 70 -13.98 6.47 -6.22
N GLU A 71 -14.72 7.53 -6.59
CA GLU A 71 -14.60 8.18 -7.89
C GLU A 71 -13.21 8.82 -8.06
N LYS A 72 -12.67 9.47 -7.02
CA LYS A 72 -11.28 9.94 -7.03
C LYS A 72 -10.29 8.78 -7.16
N LYS A 73 -10.57 7.62 -6.57
CA LYS A 73 -9.76 6.40 -6.69
C LYS A 73 -9.80 5.87 -8.12
N VAL A 74 -10.99 5.71 -8.70
CA VAL A 74 -11.21 5.26 -10.08
C VAL A 74 -10.56 6.23 -11.08
N ARG A 75 -10.72 7.55 -10.92
CA ARG A 75 -10.06 8.55 -11.76
C ARG A 75 -8.54 8.52 -11.66
N ARG A 76 -7.97 8.19 -10.48
CA ARG A 76 -6.53 8.04 -10.32
C ARG A 76 -5.99 6.77 -10.99
N ASN A 77 -6.81 5.72 -11.00
CA ASN A 77 -6.45 4.40 -11.54
C ASN A 77 -6.69 4.30 -13.07
N ALA A 78 -7.60 5.09 -13.64
CA ALA A 78 -7.93 5.07 -15.06
C ALA A 78 -6.81 5.56 -16.02
N GLY A 79 -5.73 6.15 -15.50
CA GLY A 79 -4.73 6.84 -16.33
C GLY A 79 -3.38 6.13 -16.40
N GLY A 80 -3.25 5.00 -17.10
CA GLY A 80 -1.97 4.47 -17.63
C GLY A 80 -0.84 4.06 -16.66
N PHE A 81 -0.88 4.49 -15.40
CA PHE A 81 0.16 4.26 -14.39
C PHE A 81 0.18 2.80 -13.89
N GLU A 82 -0.94 2.09 -13.91
CA GLU A 82 -1.00 0.69 -13.46
C GLU A 82 -0.19 -0.24 -14.39
N ARG A 83 -0.31 -0.05 -15.72
CA ARG A 83 0.53 -0.77 -16.70
C ARG A 83 1.99 -0.35 -16.63
N LEU A 84 2.25 0.91 -16.25
CA LEU A 84 3.61 1.43 -16.13
C LEU A 84 4.39 0.66 -15.05
N TYR A 85 3.83 0.49 -13.85
CA TYR A 85 4.56 -0.17 -12.76
C TYR A 85 4.74 -1.68 -12.97
N GLU A 86 3.79 -2.34 -13.64
CA GLU A 86 3.95 -3.75 -14.02
C GLU A 86 5.11 -3.92 -15.02
N VAL A 87 5.16 -3.08 -16.05
CA VAL A 87 6.27 -3.05 -17.01
C VAL A 87 7.60 -2.75 -16.30
N VAL A 88 7.60 -1.82 -15.34
CA VAL A 88 8.78 -1.48 -14.55
C VAL A 88 9.25 -2.66 -13.69
N LEU A 89 8.35 -3.44 -13.08
CA LEU A 89 8.71 -4.64 -12.34
C LEU A 89 9.33 -5.71 -13.25
N ARG A 90 8.75 -5.92 -14.45
CA ARG A 90 9.32 -6.84 -15.44
C ARG A 90 10.72 -6.40 -15.89
N GLN A 91 10.92 -5.09 -16.13
CA GLN A 91 12.23 -4.54 -16.45
C GLN A 91 13.23 -4.71 -15.30
N ALA A 92 12.78 -4.54 -14.05
CA ALA A 92 13.62 -4.73 -12.87
C ALA A 92 14.03 -6.21 -12.70
N ALA A 93 13.11 -7.15 -12.94
CA ALA A 93 13.37 -8.59 -12.93
C ALA A 93 14.35 -9.01 -14.04
N GLN A 94 14.21 -8.46 -15.25
CA GLN A 94 15.13 -8.71 -16.34
C GLN A 94 16.52 -8.17 -16.00
N ALA A 95 16.62 -6.93 -15.51
CA ALA A 95 17.90 -6.34 -15.11
C ALA A 95 18.59 -7.12 -13.97
N ALA A 96 17.81 -7.67 -13.04
CA ALA A 96 18.33 -8.56 -11.99
C ALA A 96 18.92 -9.85 -12.60
N THR A 97 18.20 -10.45 -13.55
CA THR A 97 18.65 -11.66 -14.26
C THR A 97 19.92 -11.40 -15.05
N ASP A 98 20.01 -10.30 -15.78
CA ASP A 98 21.20 -9.95 -16.56
C ASP A 98 22.41 -9.73 -15.63
N ALA A 99 22.22 -8.98 -14.54
CA ALA A 99 23.27 -8.77 -13.54
C ALA A 99 23.74 -10.06 -12.87
N GLY A 100 22.83 -11.01 -12.62
CA GLY A 100 23.16 -12.31 -12.06
C GLY A 100 23.98 -13.17 -13.02
N ARG A 101 23.64 -13.17 -14.32
CA ARG A 101 24.43 -13.85 -15.36
C ARG A 101 25.83 -13.25 -15.45
N ASP A 102 25.94 -11.93 -15.46
CA ASP A 102 27.22 -11.22 -15.49
C ASP A 102 28.07 -11.49 -14.25
N TRP A 103 27.44 -11.65 -13.09
CA TRP A 103 28.14 -12.00 -11.86
C TRP A 103 28.69 -13.42 -11.91
N LEU A 104 27.88 -14.41 -12.33
CA LEU A 104 28.30 -15.80 -12.48
C LEU A 104 29.43 -15.96 -13.50
N ALA A 105 29.33 -15.26 -14.65
CA ALA A 105 30.38 -15.27 -15.66
C ALA A 105 31.73 -14.76 -15.14
N ARG A 106 31.71 -13.82 -14.19
CA ARG A 106 32.91 -13.28 -13.53
C ARG A 106 33.41 -14.14 -12.36
N HIS A 107 32.61 -15.08 -11.87
CA HIS A 107 32.96 -15.97 -10.76
C HIS A 107 32.82 -17.45 -11.16
N PRO A 108 33.60 -17.93 -12.15
CA PRO A 108 33.46 -19.30 -12.66
C PRO A 108 33.90 -20.37 -11.64
N LYS A 109 34.72 -19.99 -10.64
CA LYS A 109 35.23 -20.92 -9.64
C LYS A 109 34.13 -21.31 -8.66
N LYS A 110 33.77 -22.60 -8.66
CA LYS A 110 32.91 -23.20 -7.64
C LYS A 110 33.63 -23.27 -6.29
N LEU A 111 32.93 -22.94 -5.20
CA LEU A 111 33.43 -23.06 -3.84
C LEU A 111 32.96 -24.37 -3.17
N PHE A 112 31.67 -24.67 -3.27
CA PHE A 112 31.05 -25.90 -2.74
C PHE A 112 29.74 -26.18 -3.49
N ASP A 113 29.11 -27.34 -3.25
CA ASP A 113 27.78 -27.65 -3.75
C ASP A 113 26.76 -27.55 -2.62
N VAL A 114 25.58 -27.02 -2.92
CA VAL A 114 24.43 -27.09 -2.02
C VAL A 114 23.55 -28.26 -2.47
N ALA A 115 23.28 -29.18 -1.56
CA ALA A 115 22.35 -30.27 -1.81
C ALA A 115 20.91 -29.77 -1.66
N GLU A 116 20.21 -29.66 -2.78
CA GLU A 116 18.76 -29.54 -2.84
C GLU A 116 18.18 -30.91 -3.17
N ALA A 117 16.93 -31.18 -2.76
CA ALA A 117 16.32 -32.51 -2.69
C ALA A 117 16.84 -33.57 -3.69
N ASP A 118 16.88 -33.23 -4.98
CA ASP A 118 17.33 -34.12 -6.07
C ASP A 118 18.52 -33.57 -6.89
N THR A 119 19.12 -32.44 -6.49
CA THR A 119 20.12 -31.72 -7.28
C THR A 119 21.24 -31.11 -6.46
N LEU A 120 22.48 -31.25 -6.95
CA LEU A 120 23.62 -30.50 -6.44
C LEU A 120 23.74 -29.18 -7.20
N THR A 121 23.47 -28.08 -6.50
CA THR A 121 23.54 -26.73 -7.06
C THR A 121 24.91 -26.13 -6.73
N PRO A 122 25.78 -25.85 -7.72
CA PRO A 122 27.12 -25.32 -7.46
C PRO A 122 27.03 -23.90 -6.92
N CYS A 123 27.72 -23.63 -5.81
CA CYS A 123 27.77 -22.32 -5.15
C CYS A 123 29.10 -21.62 -5.44
N HIS A 124 29.03 -20.38 -5.89
CA HIS A 124 30.19 -19.60 -6.38
C HIS A 124 30.61 -18.47 -5.43
N GLY A 125 29.91 -18.28 -4.31
CA GLY A 125 30.12 -17.16 -3.40
C GLY A 125 29.76 -17.48 -1.95
N VAL A 126 29.84 -16.47 -1.09
CA VAL A 126 29.51 -16.60 0.33
C VAL A 126 28.00 -16.78 0.51
N VAL A 127 27.59 -17.67 1.40
CA VAL A 127 26.17 -17.89 1.73
C VAL A 127 25.57 -16.66 2.38
N GLY A 128 24.39 -16.25 1.92
CA GLY A 128 23.60 -15.22 2.53
C GLY A 128 22.59 -14.64 1.55
N THR A 129 21.79 -13.71 2.04
CA THR A 129 20.63 -13.22 1.29
C THR A 129 20.63 -11.70 1.26
N ALA A 130 20.32 -11.13 0.10
CA ALA A 130 20.05 -9.70 -0.03
C ALA A 130 18.62 -9.49 -0.54
N PHE A 131 17.96 -8.46 -0.02
CA PHE A 131 16.59 -8.16 -0.37
C PHE A 131 16.32 -6.66 -0.34
N LEU A 132 15.33 -6.23 -1.12
CA LEU A 132 14.88 -4.85 -1.10
C LEU A 132 13.79 -4.67 -0.06
N ARG A 133 13.92 -3.66 0.79
CA ARG A 133 12.80 -3.22 1.63
C ARG A 133 11.81 -2.40 0.81
N LYS A 134 10.53 -2.67 1.04
CA LYS A 134 9.41 -1.91 0.50
C LYS A 134 9.56 -0.44 0.87
N PRO A 135 9.30 0.48 -0.06
CA PRO A 135 9.25 1.90 0.25
C PRO A 135 8.09 2.23 1.21
N PRO A 136 8.03 3.47 1.74
CA PRO A 136 6.94 3.88 2.63
C PRO A 136 5.56 3.69 1.98
N LYS A 137 4.54 3.35 2.78
CA LYS A 137 3.15 3.16 2.31
C LYS A 137 2.54 4.40 1.61
N SER A 138 3.12 5.58 1.83
CA SER A 138 2.74 6.82 1.16
C SER A 138 3.22 6.90 -0.30
N ASN A 139 4.15 6.03 -0.71
CA ASN A 139 4.66 6.00 -2.08
C ASN A 139 3.56 5.49 -3.04
N PRO A 140 3.28 6.17 -4.16
CA PRO A 140 2.32 5.71 -5.17
C PRO A 140 2.55 4.28 -5.66
N PHE A 141 3.82 3.89 -5.83
CA PHE A 141 4.19 2.52 -6.17
C PHE A 141 3.69 1.51 -5.13
N MET A 142 3.76 1.84 -3.83
CA MET A 142 3.30 0.92 -2.77
C MET A 142 1.79 0.81 -2.69
N GLN A 143 1.07 1.89 -3.01
CA GLN A 143 -0.39 1.86 -3.06
C GLN A 143 -0.83 0.92 -4.18
N TRP A 144 -0.26 1.08 -5.38
CA TRP A 144 -0.48 0.18 -6.50
C TRP A 144 -0.05 -1.26 -6.19
N PHE A 145 1.16 -1.47 -5.66
CA PHE A 145 1.70 -2.80 -5.37
C PHE A 145 0.84 -3.57 -4.36
N ALA A 146 0.32 -2.90 -3.32
CA ALA A 146 -0.55 -3.51 -2.34
C ALA A 146 -1.94 -3.87 -2.89
N GLU A 147 -2.40 -3.19 -3.94
CA GLU A 147 -3.66 -3.51 -4.63
C GLU A 147 -3.50 -4.72 -5.55
N GLN A 148 -2.38 -4.82 -6.27
CA GLN A 148 -2.12 -5.92 -7.21
C GLN A 148 -1.63 -7.19 -6.52
N HIS A 149 -0.93 -7.06 -5.38
CA HIS A 149 -0.35 -8.18 -4.62
C HIS A 149 -0.79 -8.15 -3.15
N PRO A 150 -2.09 -8.36 -2.85
CA PRO A 150 -2.60 -8.35 -1.47
C PRO A 150 -1.98 -9.44 -0.57
N GLU A 151 -1.47 -10.52 -1.17
CA GLU A 151 -0.75 -11.60 -0.51
C GLU A 151 0.68 -11.21 -0.09
N ALA A 152 1.27 -10.19 -0.72
CA ALA A 152 2.63 -9.75 -0.45
C ALA A 152 2.70 -8.96 0.87
N LYS A 153 2.63 -9.69 1.99
CA LYS A 153 2.76 -9.18 3.37
C LYS A 153 4.24 -8.90 3.73
N GLY A 154 4.45 -8.22 4.84
CA GLY A 154 5.79 -7.87 5.35
C GLY A 154 6.47 -6.70 4.63
N ASP A 155 7.71 -6.41 5.02
CA ASP A 155 8.45 -5.22 4.60
C ASP A 155 9.43 -5.47 3.43
N VAL A 156 9.43 -6.68 2.86
CA VAL A 156 10.35 -7.06 1.78
C VAL A 156 9.63 -6.99 0.44
N LEU A 157 10.24 -6.31 -0.52
CA LEU A 157 9.85 -6.30 -1.93
C LEU A 157 10.56 -7.47 -2.61
N VAL A 158 9.79 -8.49 -2.95
CA VAL A 158 10.28 -9.65 -3.69
C VAL A 158 10.21 -9.34 -5.18
N ILE A 159 11.34 -9.44 -5.86
CA ILE A 159 11.42 -9.30 -7.32
C ILE A 159 11.70 -10.69 -7.88
N ASP A 160 10.77 -11.18 -8.70
CA ASP A 160 10.83 -12.53 -9.23
C ASP A 160 11.81 -12.57 -10.41
N HIS A 161 12.96 -13.21 -10.22
CA HIS A 161 14.04 -13.30 -11.21
C HIS A 161 14.71 -14.67 -11.17
N GLN A 162 15.45 -15.04 -12.22
CA GLN A 162 16.00 -16.38 -12.41
C GLN A 162 16.84 -16.89 -11.21
N PHE A 163 17.60 -16.00 -10.56
CA PHE A 163 18.52 -16.37 -9.48
C PHE A 163 17.96 -16.17 -8.07
N ARG A 164 16.64 -16.09 -7.92
CA ARG A 164 16.00 -15.74 -6.64
C ARG A 164 16.26 -16.78 -5.56
N ASP A 165 16.22 -18.04 -5.92
CA ASP A 165 16.33 -19.15 -4.96
C ASP A 165 17.79 -19.60 -4.75
N ARG A 166 18.75 -18.80 -5.25
CA ARG A 166 20.18 -19.04 -5.05
C ARG A 166 20.60 -18.73 -3.62
N TRP A 167 21.79 -19.19 -3.23
CA TRP A 167 22.29 -19.05 -1.85
C TRP A 167 23.39 -17.98 -1.74
N GLU A 168 23.92 -17.50 -2.87
CA GLU A 168 25.07 -16.59 -2.89
C GLU A 168 24.69 -15.15 -2.57
N ARG A 169 25.17 -14.64 -1.43
CA ARG A 169 24.93 -13.27 -0.98
C ARG A 169 25.30 -12.24 -2.04
N ASP A 170 26.49 -12.35 -2.62
CA ASP A 170 27.01 -11.34 -3.55
C ASP A 170 26.28 -11.37 -4.91
N LEU A 171 25.78 -12.55 -5.30
CA LEU A 171 24.85 -12.70 -6.44
C LEU A 171 23.53 -12.00 -6.14
N HIS A 172 22.95 -12.24 -4.96
CA HIS A 172 21.74 -11.55 -4.51
C HIS A 172 21.94 -10.04 -4.49
N VAL A 173 23.07 -9.55 -3.97
CA VAL A 173 23.41 -8.12 -3.99
C VAL A 173 23.43 -7.58 -5.41
N ALA A 174 24.09 -8.27 -6.35
CA ALA A 174 24.15 -7.85 -7.75
C ALA A 174 22.75 -7.76 -8.39
N CYS A 175 21.94 -8.80 -8.23
CA CYS A 175 20.57 -8.88 -8.73
C CYS A 175 19.69 -7.75 -8.16
N GLN A 176 19.66 -7.60 -6.83
CA GLN A 176 18.81 -6.63 -6.15
C GLN A 176 19.28 -5.18 -6.40
N ALA A 177 20.58 -4.94 -6.51
CA ALA A 177 21.12 -3.62 -6.85
C ALA A 177 20.73 -3.19 -8.27
N ALA A 178 20.80 -4.11 -9.24
CA ALA A 178 20.38 -3.86 -10.61
C ALA A 178 18.87 -3.56 -10.69
N ALA A 179 18.05 -4.37 -10.02
CA ALA A 179 16.61 -4.16 -9.94
C ALA A 179 16.25 -2.81 -9.29
N MET A 180 16.91 -2.47 -8.18
CA MET A 180 16.74 -1.18 -7.50
C MET A 180 17.08 0.00 -8.40
N LYS A 181 18.11 -0.12 -9.27
CA LYS A 181 18.49 0.94 -10.21
C LYS A 181 17.38 1.23 -11.22
N ILE A 182 16.72 0.19 -11.75
CA ILE A 182 15.56 0.34 -12.64
C ILE A 182 14.40 1.01 -11.90
N LEU A 183 14.05 0.51 -10.71
CA LEU A 183 12.95 1.08 -9.93
C LEU A 183 13.19 2.55 -9.57
N LYS A 184 14.40 2.92 -9.16
CA LYS A 184 14.77 4.31 -8.87
C LYS A 184 14.71 5.21 -10.11
N ARG A 185 15.17 4.73 -11.28
CA ARG A 185 15.09 5.47 -12.55
C ARG A 185 13.64 5.82 -12.91
N GLN A 186 12.70 4.97 -12.53
CA GLN A 186 11.27 5.11 -12.78
C GLN A 186 10.54 5.87 -11.66
N GLY A 187 11.28 6.52 -10.75
CA GLY A 187 10.72 7.37 -9.71
C GLY A 187 10.30 6.65 -8.42
N VAL A 188 10.59 5.35 -8.27
CA VAL A 188 10.31 4.64 -7.02
C VAL A 188 11.35 5.04 -5.96
N GLN A 189 10.95 5.96 -5.08
CA GLN A 189 11.79 6.48 -4.00
C GLN A 189 11.63 5.67 -2.69
N GLY A 190 12.66 5.69 -1.85
CA GLY A 190 12.63 5.08 -0.52
C GLY A 190 12.97 3.58 -0.48
N LEU A 191 13.36 2.98 -1.62
CA LEU A 191 13.92 1.64 -1.67
C LEU A 191 15.27 1.57 -0.96
N ARG A 192 15.47 0.51 -0.18
CA ARG A 192 16.71 0.24 0.54
C ARG A 192 17.10 -1.21 0.34
N LEU A 193 18.36 -1.43 -0.04
CA LEU A 193 18.96 -2.76 -0.09
C LEU A 193 19.41 -3.17 1.31
N PHE A 194 18.99 -4.35 1.74
CA PHE A 194 19.45 -4.97 2.97
C PHE A 194 20.16 -6.26 2.64
N VAL A 195 21.27 -6.48 3.34
CA VAL A 195 22.04 -7.70 3.25
C VAL A 195 21.96 -8.37 4.61
N ARG A 196 21.54 -9.62 4.62
CA ARG A 196 21.53 -10.47 5.80
C ARG A 196 22.63 -11.50 5.60
N GLU A 197 23.62 -11.44 6.48
CA GLU A 197 24.55 -12.55 6.64
C GLU A 197 23.83 -13.62 7.45
N GLU A 198 23.74 -14.82 6.90
CA GLU A 198 23.42 -15.97 7.73
C GLU A 198 24.68 -16.31 8.52
N PRO A 199 24.57 -16.58 9.84
CA PRO A 199 25.74 -16.95 10.63
C PRO A 199 26.37 -18.18 9.97
N GLY A 200 27.60 -18.01 9.47
CA GLY A 200 28.31 -19.08 8.80
C GLY A 200 28.44 -20.29 9.73
N GLU A 201 27.94 -21.44 9.31
CA GLU A 201 28.24 -22.72 9.92
C GLU A 201 29.72 -23.06 9.70
N ASN A 202 30.59 -22.48 10.53
CA ASN A 202 31.74 -23.21 11.06
C ASN A 202 31.29 -24.17 12.19
N SER A 203 30.00 -24.49 12.27
CA SER A 203 29.40 -25.31 13.32
C SER A 203 28.60 -26.42 12.67
N ARG A 204 29.25 -27.59 12.53
CA ARG A 204 28.72 -28.91 12.16
C ARG A 204 28.75 -29.27 10.67
N ILE A 205 29.96 -29.37 10.12
CA ILE A 205 30.26 -30.51 9.26
C ILE A 205 30.45 -31.70 10.21
N GLN A 206 29.45 -32.59 10.28
CA GLN A 206 29.68 -33.97 10.74
C GLN A 206 29.93 -34.84 9.50
N VAL A 207 31.00 -35.62 9.61
CA VAL A 207 31.48 -36.64 8.67
C VAL A 207 30.40 -37.66 8.36
#